data_AF-A0A1W6K327-F1
#
_entry.id   AF-A0A1W6K327-F1
#
_cell.length_a   1.000
_cell.length_b   1.000
_cell.length_c   1.000
_cell.angle_alpha   90.00
_cell.angle_beta   90.00
_cell.angle_gamma   90.00
#
_symmetry.space_group_name_H-M   'P 1'
#
loop_
_entity.id
_entity.type
_entity.pdbx_description
1 polymer ?
#
loop_
_entity_poly.entity_id
_entity_poly.type
_entity_poly.pdbx_seq_one_letter_code
_entity_poly.pdbx_strand_id
1 'polypeptide(L)'
;MIKNIAIKKFRGLEFEGELKKFNFIIGKNGSGKTSFLESIFLSTLFLSDVSPVDLSSLVNYSLGSRGSILPSYSRLTSSEVDIDDQKVYFYKESEYTISVKVNENEVAKINLTFLPSLQSSVPVIQVEKTTSNSVKKIGNSVYLSTYFDKQEDKPRLFKAG
;
A
#
# COMPACT_ATOMS: atom_id res chain seq x y z
N MET A 1 -7.45 -13.36 -8.95
CA MET A 1 -8.43 -12.33 -8.56
C MET A 1 -8.46 -12.31 -7.05
N ILE A 2 -8.27 -11.14 -6.43
CA ILE A 2 -8.35 -10.98 -4.98
C ILE A 2 -9.78 -11.26 -4.53
N LYS A 3 -9.98 -12.17 -3.59
CA LYS A 3 -11.31 -12.54 -3.06
C LYS A 3 -11.51 -12.02 -1.65
N ASN A 4 -10.56 -12.25 -0.75
CA ASN A 4 -10.66 -11.86 0.65
C ASN A 4 -9.67 -10.74 0.94
N ILE A 5 -10.13 -9.73 1.66
CA ILE A 5 -9.28 -8.65 2.12
C ILE A 5 -9.60 -8.27 3.57
N ALA A 6 -8.55 -8.16 4.38
CA ALA A 6 -8.60 -7.51 5.68
C ALA A 6 -7.53 -6.43 5.74
N ILE A 7 -7.87 -5.26 6.26
CA ILE A 7 -6.98 -4.10 6.39
C ILE A 7 -7.06 -3.65 7.85
N LYS A 8 -5.92 -3.53 8.51
CA LYS A 8 -5.81 -3.01 9.87
C LYS A 8 -4.79 -1.91 9.94
N LYS A 9 -5.15 -0.81 10.60
CA LYS A 9 -4.31 0.37 10.87
C LYS A 9 -3.66 1.02 9.66
N PHE A 10 -4.01 0.62 8.43
CA PHE A 10 -3.40 1.18 7.21
C PHE A 10 -3.84 2.63 7.03
N ARG A 11 -2.97 3.58 7.41
CA ARG A 11 -3.30 5.01 7.46
C ARG A 11 -4.58 5.28 8.29
N GLY A 12 -4.81 4.48 9.33
CA GLY A 12 -6.00 4.55 10.18
C GLY A 12 -7.27 3.90 9.60
N LEU A 13 -7.17 3.20 8.47
CA LEU A 13 -8.27 2.42 7.90
C LEU A 13 -8.38 1.04 8.55
N GLU A 14 -9.61 0.64 8.86
CA GLU A 14 -10.00 -0.72 9.25
C GLU A 14 -11.05 -1.22 8.27
N PHE A 15 -10.87 -2.43 7.72
CA PHE A 15 -11.82 -3.06 6.80
C PHE A 15 -11.66 -4.58 6.84
N GLU A 16 -12.75 -5.32 6.73
CA GLU A 16 -12.73 -6.75 6.49
C GLU A 16 -13.89 -7.11 5.56
N GLY A 17 -13.61 -7.89 4.52
CA GLY A 17 -14.65 -8.33 3.62
C GLY A 17 -14.17 -9.08 2.39
N GLU A 18 -15.15 -9.53 1.62
CA GLU A 18 -14.94 -10.26 0.38
C GLU A 18 -15.20 -9.34 -0.84
N LEU A 19 -14.28 -9.34 -1.80
CA LEU A 19 -14.39 -8.68 -3.10
C LEU A 19 -15.08 -9.60 -4.12
N LYS A 20 -15.98 -9.02 -4.91
CA LYS A 20 -16.60 -9.66 -6.06
C LYS A 20 -15.89 -9.26 -7.35
N LYS A 21 -16.38 -9.74 -8.49
CA LYS A 21 -15.86 -9.36 -9.82
C LYS A 21 -15.98 -7.86 -10.06
N PHE A 22 -17.07 -7.25 -9.59
CA PHE A 22 -17.32 -5.82 -9.63
C PHE A 22 -17.62 -5.29 -8.23
N ASN A 23 -16.89 -4.26 -7.83
CA ASN A 23 -17.07 -3.60 -6.53
C ASN A 23 -17.09 -2.09 -6.74
N PHE A 24 -18.05 -1.41 -6.12
CA PHE A 24 -18.07 0.04 -6.03
C PHE A 24 -17.63 0.47 -4.65
N ILE A 25 -16.75 1.48 -4.57
CA ILE A 25 -16.30 2.05 -3.30
C ILE A 25 -16.81 3.49 -3.26
N ILE A 26 -17.88 3.72 -2.50
CA ILE A 26 -18.54 5.02 -2.41
C ILE A 26 -18.35 5.57 -1.02
N GLY A 27 -18.14 6.88 -0.87
CA GLY A 27 -18.02 7.52 0.44
C GLY A 27 -17.56 8.98 0.32
N LYS A 28 -17.69 9.76 1.39
CA LYS A 28 -17.22 11.16 1.46
C LYS A 28 -15.72 11.32 1.17
N ASN A 29 -15.31 12.55 0.86
CA ASN A 29 -13.88 12.88 0.84
C ASN A 29 -13.26 12.67 2.22
N GLY A 30 -12.02 12.16 2.25
CA GLY A 30 -11.35 11.79 3.50
C GLY A 30 -11.87 10.50 4.15
N SER A 31 -12.89 9.83 3.60
CA SER A 31 -13.46 8.62 4.22
C SER A 31 -12.53 7.40 4.19
N GLY A 32 -11.45 7.44 3.41
CA GLY A 32 -10.50 6.34 3.30
C GLY A 32 -10.57 5.54 2.00
N LYS A 33 -11.38 5.95 1.00
CA LYS A 33 -11.45 5.27 -0.31
C LYS A 33 -10.08 5.09 -0.97
N THR A 34 -9.29 6.16 -1.02
CA THR A 34 -7.93 6.12 -1.56
C THR A 34 -7.01 5.25 -0.69
N SER A 35 -7.16 5.30 0.64
CA SER A 35 -6.36 4.45 1.55
C SER A 35 -6.67 2.97 1.35
N PHE A 36 -7.93 2.62 1.09
CA PHE A 36 -8.37 1.26 0.78
C PHE A 36 -7.74 0.74 -0.52
N LEU A 37 -7.73 1.57 -1.56
CA LEU A 37 -7.13 1.19 -2.83
C LEU A 37 -5.60 1.09 -2.73
N GLU A 38 -4.97 2.02 -2.01
CA GLU A 38 -3.52 2.01 -1.79
C GLU A 38 -3.07 0.84 -0.90
N SER A 39 -3.88 0.41 0.07
CA SER A 39 -3.53 -0.77 0.87
C SER A 39 -3.50 -2.02 0.01
N ILE A 40 -4.43 -2.16 -0.94
CA ILE A 40 -4.40 -3.24 -1.93
C ILE A 40 -3.17 -3.07 -2.82
N PHE A 41 -2.98 -1.88 -3.39
CA PHE A 41 -1.87 -1.57 -4.29
C PHE A 41 -0.52 -1.95 -3.69
N LEU A 42 -0.18 -1.32 -2.57
CA LEU A 42 1.12 -1.47 -1.93
C LEU A 42 1.36 -2.91 -1.51
N SER A 43 0.38 -3.58 -0.91
CA SER A 43 0.50 -4.98 -0.54
C SER A 43 0.74 -5.88 -1.74
N THR A 44 0.02 -5.66 -2.85
CA THR A 44 0.25 -6.45 -4.07
C THR A 44 1.64 -6.23 -4.67
N LEU A 45 2.25 -5.05 -4.54
CA LEU A 45 3.62 -4.83 -5.01
C LEU A 45 4.63 -5.78 -4.35
N PHE A 46 4.44 -6.08 -3.06
CA PHE A 46 5.30 -6.99 -2.29
C PHE A 46 4.92 -8.46 -2.42
N LEU A 47 3.72 -8.75 -2.96
CA LEU A 47 3.27 -10.10 -3.29
C LEU A 47 3.55 -10.49 -4.75
N SER A 48 3.93 -9.53 -5.59
CA SER A 48 4.18 -9.72 -7.02
C SER A 48 5.68 -9.75 -7.36
N ASP A 49 6.00 -10.23 -8.56
CA ASP A 49 7.38 -10.30 -9.06
C ASP A 49 7.85 -8.99 -9.70
N VAL A 50 7.81 -7.90 -8.92
CA VAL A 50 8.25 -6.58 -9.39
C VAL A 50 9.77 -6.46 -9.20
N SER A 51 10.44 -5.87 -10.20
CA SER A 51 11.87 -5.56 -10.12
C SER A 51 12.13 -4.55 -8.99
N PRO A 52 13.28 -4.57 -8.30
CA PRO A 52 13.56 -3.59 -7.24
C PRO A 52 13.51 -2.12 -7.71
N VAL A 53 13.89 -1.86 -8.96
CA VAL A 53 13.87 -0.52 -9.58
C VAL A 53 12.43 -0.04 -9.78
N ASP A 54 11.57 -0.90 -10.31
CA ASP A 54 10.15 -0.56 -10.51
C ASP A 54 9.43 -0.45 -9.16
N LEU A 55 9.78 -1.30 -8.20
CA LEU A 55 9.20 -1.30 -6.85
C LEU A 55 9.44 0.04 -6.15
N SER A 56 10.67 0.56 -6.19
CA SER A 56 11.00 1.87 -5.62
C SER A 56 10.20 2.99 -6.30
N SER A 57 10.07 2.95 -7.63
CA SER A 57 9.32 3.95 -8.39
C SER A 57 7.82 3.92 -8.07
N LEU A 58 7.23 2.73 -7.96
CA LEU A 58 5.81 2.54 -7.66
C LEU A 58 5.48 2.90 -6.20
N VAL A 59 6.37 2.60 -5.26
CA VAL A 59 6.22 3.05 -3.87
C VAL A 59 6.35 4.57 -3.77
N ASN A 60 7.33 5.19 -4.43
CA ASN A 60 7.44 6.66 -4.51
C ASN A 60 6.17 7.29 -5.08
N TYR A 61 5.63 6.73 -6.16
CA TYR A 61 4.37 7.20 -6.75
C TYR A 61 3.21 7.09 -5.75
N SER A 62 3.06 5.95 -5.06
CA SER A 62 2.00 5.76 -4.06
C SER A 62 2.11 6.72 -2.88
N LEU A 63 3.33 7.03 -2.41
CA LEU A 63 3.52 7.95 -1.29
C LEU A 63 3.46 9.43 -1.73
N GLY A 64 3.90 9.75 -2.94
CA GLY A 64 3.97 11.11 -3.48
C GLY A 64 2.66 11.63 -4.06
N SER A 65 1.79 10.75 -4.58
CA SER A 65 0.51 11.13 -5.20
C SER A 65 -0.47 11.86 -4.26
N ARG A 66 -0.21 11.86 -2.94
CA ARG A 66 -0.98 12.60 -1.93
C ARG A 66 -0.43 13.99 -1.59
N GLY A 67 0.57 14.46 -2.34
CA GLY A 67 1.16 15.80 -2.19
C GLY A 67 2.34 15.89 -1.22
N SER A 68 2.55 14.92 -0.32
CA SER A 68 3.75 14.87 0.52
C SER A 68 4.13 13.43 0.91
N ILE A 69 5.40 13.08 0.69
CA ILE A 69 5.95 11.75 0.96
C ILE A 69 6.07 11.52 2.47
N LEU A 70 6.54 12.50 3.25
CA LEU A 70 6.84 12.29 4.69
C LEU A 70 5.60 11.89 5.51
N PRO A 71 4.45 12.59 5.43
CA PRO A 71 3.25 12.18 6.17
C PRO A 71 2.68 10.85 5.65
N SER A 72 2.84 10.56 4.37
CA SER A 72 2.38 9.30 3.76
C SER A 72 3.22 8.12 4.22
N TYR A 73 4.54 8.31 4.33
CA TYR A 73 5.50 7.36 4.87
C TYR A 73 5.25 7.10 6.36
N SER A 74 5.11 8.15 7.17
CA SER A 74 4.93 8.01 8.62
C SER A 74 3.63 7.29 9.00
N ARG A 75 2.60 7.35 8.15
CA ARG A 75 1.31 6.68 8.37
C ARG A 75 1.24 5.24 7.88
N LEU A 76 2.26 4.78 7.16
CA LEU A 76 2.34 3.40 6.68
C LEU A 76 2.73 2.43 7.81
N THR A 77 3.34 2.94 8.87
CA THR A 77 3.85 2.16 9.98
C THR A 77 2.73 1.47 10.77
N SER A 78 2.97 0.23 11.19
CA SER A 78 2.03 -0.60 11.97
C SER A 78 0.77 -1.01 11.21
N SER A 79 0.86 -1.09 9.88
CA SER A 79 -0.24 -1.53 9.03
C SER A 79 -0.15 -3.04 8.75
N GLU A 80 -1.30 -3.70 8.71
CA GLU A 80 -1.45 -5.09 8.30
C GLU A 80 -2.50 -5.16 7.20
N VAL A 81 -2.21 -5.89 6.14
CA VAL A 81 -3.14 -6.14 5.03
C VAL A 81 -3.09 -7.62 4.69
N ASP A 82 -4.22 -8.30 4.85
CA ASP A 82 -4.43 -9.69 4.45
C ASP A 82 -5.10 -9.71 3.08
N ILE A 83 -4.50 -10.43 2.12
CA ILE A 83 -5.01 -10.62 0.77
C ILE A 83 -4.97 -12.12 0.47
N ASP A 84 -6.13 -12.77 0.36
CA ASP A 84 -6.24 -14.20 0.06
C ASP A 84 -5.26 -15.09 0.88
N ASP A 85 -5.26 -14.90 2.21
CA ASP A 85 -4.41 -15.60 3.17
C ASP A 85 -2.91 -15.24 3.09
N GLN A 86 -2.55 -14.17 2.37
CA GLN A 86 -1.22 -13.57 2.37
C GLN A 86 -1.22 -12.30 3.21
N LYS A 87 -0.54 -12.32 4.35
CA LYS A 87 -0.47 -11.19 5.27
C LYS A 87 0.76 -10.34 4.99
N VAL A 88 0.54 -9.08 4.61
CA VAL A 88 1.57 -8.07 4.41
C VAL A 88 1.60 -7.13 5.60
N TYR A 89 2.76 -7.02 6.25
CA TYR A 89 3.00 -6.17 7.40
C TYR A 89 3.97 -5.06 7.05
N PHE A 90 3.64 -3.84 7.46
CA PHE A 90 4.53 -2.68 7.38
C PHE A 90 4.93 -2.28 8.80
N TYR A 91 6.16 -2.61 9.20
CA TYR A 91 6.67 -2.39 10.56
C TYR A 91 7.74 -1.31 10.57
N LYS A 92 7.61 -0.32 11.47
CA LYS A 92 8.63 0.73 11.64
C LYS A 92 9.82 0.15 12.41
N GLU A 93 10.97 0.01 11.75
CA GLU A 93 12.23 -0.36 12.42
C GLU A 93 12.93 0.87 13.00
N SER A 94 12.92 1.97 12.26
CA SER A 94 13.55 3.24 12.65
C SER A 94 12.73 4.43 12.12
N GLU A 95 13.18 5.65 12.39
CA GLU A 95 12.55 6.85 11.79
C GLU A 95 12.61 6.86 10.26
N TYR A 96 13.59 6.17 9.67
CA TYR A 96 13.87 6.19 8.24
C TYR A 96 13.75 4.82 7.58
N THR A 97 13.33 3.79 8.32
CA THR A 97 13.23 2.42 7.81
C THR A 97 11.92 1.76 8.21
N ILE A 98 11.20 1.24 7.21
CA ILE A 98 10.04 0.35 7.38
C ILE A 98 10.41 -1.02 6.83
N SER A 99 10.37 -2.05 7.67
CA SER A 99 10.44 -3.45 7.25
C SER A 99 9.09 -3.89 6.71
N VAL A 100 9.11 -4.57 5.56
CA VAL A 100 7.94 -5.16 4.93
C VAL A 100 8.06 -6.67 5.06
N LYS A 101 7.05 -7.30 5.68
CA LYS A 101 7.00 -8.74 5.87
C LYS A 101 5.79 -9.34 5.16
N VAL A 102 5.98 -10.52 4.56
CA VAL A 102 4.90 -11.35 4.02
C VAL A 102 4.89 -12.67 4.76
N ASN A 103 3.77 -12.99 5.43
CA ASN A 103 3.63 -14.17 6.30
C ASN A 103 4.85 -14.32 7.23
N GLU A 104 5.16 -13.25 7.96
CA GLU A 104 6.28 -13.17 8.92
C GLU A 104 7.70 -13.11 8.31
N ASN A 105 7.87 -13.46 7.04
CA ASN A 105 9.16 -13.37 6.34
C ASN A 105 9.42 -11.94 5.89
N GLU A 106 10.57 -11.37 6.21
CA GLU A 106 10.96 -10.07 5.64
C GLU A 106 11.24 -10.21 4.14
N VAL A 107 10.59 -9.35 3.35
CA VAL A 107 10.68 -9.36 1.87
C VAL A 107 11.30 -8.08 1.33
N ALA A 108 11.24 -6.98 2.08
CA ALA A 108 11.82 -5.73 1.68
C ALA A 108 12.02 -4.76 2.85
N LYS A 109 12.86 -3.76 2.65
CA LYS A 109 12.96 -2.56 3.48
C LYS A 109 12.66 -1.32 2.65
N ILE A 110 11.82 -0.44 3.20
CA ILE A 110 11.49 0.86 2.62
C ILE A 110 12.27 1.92 3.40
N ASN A 111 13.31 2.44 2.76
CA ASN A 111 14.20 3.45 3.30
C ASN A 111 13.79 4.84 2.84
N LEU A 112 13.72 5.77 3.77
CA LEU A 112 13.52 7.19 3.51
C LEU A 112 14.89 7.88 3.47
N THR A 113 15.27 8.34 2.28
CA THR A 113 16.55 9.01 2.02
C THR A 113 16.29 10.46 1.61
N PHE A 114 17.25 11.34 1.87
CA PHE A 114 17.18 12.76 1.51
C PHE A 114 18.22 13.07 0.44
N LEU A 115 17.76 13.37 -0.77
CA LEU A 115 18.65 13.82 -1.83
C LEU A 115 18.92 15.32 -1.69
N PRO A 116 20.18 15.77 -1.84
CA PRO A 116 20.49 17.19 -1.87
C PRO A 116 19.86 17.84 -3.12
N SER A 117 19.22 18.99 -2.95
CA SER A 117 18.79 19.87 -4.04
C SER A 117 19.24 21.31 -3.77
N LEU A 118 19.15 22.17 -4.79
CA LEU A 118 19.66 23.56 -4.76
C LEU A 118 19.06 24.42 -3.64
N GLN A 119 17.89 24.06 -3.09
CA GLN A 119 17.19 24.84 -2.06
C GLN A 119 16.81 24.05 -0.79
N SER A 120 16.73 22.72 -0.87
CA SER A 120 16.39 21.86 0.28
C SER A 120 16.79 20.41 0.05
N SER A 121 16.62 19.55 1.06
CA SER A 121 16.59 18.10 0.82
C SER A 121 15.24 17.68 0.24
N VAL A 122 15.25 16.76 -0.72
CA VAL A 122 14.03 16.12 -1.27
C VAL A 122 13.93 14.71 -0.69
N PRO A 123 12.83 14.36 0.01
CA PRO A 123 12.63 13.00 0.50
C PRO A 123 12.38 12.06 -0.68
N VAL A 124 13.10 10.95 -0.71
CA VAL A 124 12.99 9.90 -1.73
C VAL A 124 12.91 8.55 -1.04
N ILE A 125 12.07 7.67 -1.58
CA ILE A 125 11.94 6.29 -1.09
C ILE A 125 12.86 5.38 -1.90
N GLN A 126 13.63 4.56 -1.19
CA GLN A 126 14.39 3.46 -1.76
C GLN A 126 13.85 2.15 -1.19
N VAL A 127 13.64 1.16 -2.05
CA VAL A 127 13.15 -0.15 -1.63
C VAL A 127 14.23 -1.19 -1.89
N GLU A 128 14.72 -1.80 -0.82
CA GLU A 128 15.67 -2.91 -0.86
C GLU A 128 14.90 -4.21 -0.72
N LYS A 129 14.89 -5.05 -1.77
CA LYS A 129 14.21 -6.35 -1.74
C LYS A 129 15.11 -7.38 -1.09
N THR A 130 14.64 -8.03 -0.04
CA THR A 130 15.31 -9.17 0.56
C THR A 130 15.03 -10.39 -0.32
N THR A 131 16.06 -11.13 -0.73
CA THR A 131 15.92 -12.34 -1.54
C THR A 131 15.22 -13.42 -0.73
N SER A 132 13.88 -13.43 -0.76
CA SER A 132 13.06 -14.42 -0.07
C SER A 132 12.35 -15.29 -1.11
N ASN A 133 12.80 -16.54 -1.22
CA ASN A 133 12.25 -17.55 -2.14
C ASN A 133 10.91 -18.14 -1.66
N SER A 134 10.39 -17.75 -0.48
CA SER A 134 9.28 -18.42 0.19
C SER A 134 7.91 -17.74 0.02
N VAL A 135 7.83 -16.62 -0.72
CA VAL A 135 6.55 -15.92 -0.92
C VAL A 135 5.78 -16.52 -2.09
N LYS A 136 4.56 -16.98 -1.82
CA LYS A 136 3.62 -17.40 -2.87
C LYS A 136 3.22 -16.17 -3.67
N LYS A 137 3.82 -16.02 -4.85
CA LYS A 137 3.58 -14.87 -5.73
C LYS A 137 2.12 -14.86 -6.19
N ILE A 138 1.43 -13.76 -5.91
CA ILE A 138 0.16 -13.45 -6.57
C ILE A 138 0.54 -12.77 -7.89
N GLY A 139 -0.18 -13.05 -8.99
CA GLY A 139 0.19 -12.67 -10.37
C GLY A 139 0.43 -11.16 -10.65
N ASN A 140 0.04 -10.67 -11.84
CA ASN A 140 0.38 -9.30 -12.27
C ASN A 140 -0.09 -8.23 -11.26
N SER A 141 0.76 -7.24 -11.01
CA SER A 141 0.47 -6.10 -10.12
C SER A 141 -0.82 -5.39 -10.50
N VAL A 142 -1.59 -4.94 -9.49
CA VAL A 142 -2.85 -4.24 -9.73
C VAL A 142 -2.57 -2.79 -10.12
N TYR A 143 -2.99 -2.38 -11.32
CA TYR A 143 -2.98 -0.97 -11.73
C TYR A 143 -4.25 -0.27 -11.22
N LEU A 144 -4.08 0.90 -10.59
CA LEU A 144 -5.18 1.67 -9.99
C LEU A 144 -5.33 3.04 -10.65
N SER A 145 -6.57 3.36 -11.01
CA SER A 145 -7.03 4.68 -11.44
C SER A 145 -8.27 5.05 -10.63
N THR A 146 -8.38 6.31 -10.19
CA THR A 146 -9.49 6.78 -9.33
C THR A 146 -10.19 8.00 -9.93
N TYR A 147 -11.52 8.01 -9.90
CA TYR A 147 -12.39 9.16 -10.17
C TYR A 147 -13.19 9.52 -8.91
N PHE A 148 -13.38 10.81 -8.62
CA PHE A 148 -14.06 11.29 -7.40
C PHE A 148 -15.36 11.99 -7.75
N ASP A 149 -16.47 11.53 -7.16
CA ASP A 149 -17.76 12.25 -7.18
C ASP A 149 -18.23 12.60 -5.76
N LYS A 150 -18.97 13.70 -5.63
CA LYS A 150 -19.38 14.31 -4.36
C LYS A 150 -20.70 13.71 -3.88
N GLN A 151 -20.71 12.72 -2.98
CA GLN A 151 -21.74 12.58 -1.92
C GLN A 151 -21.50 11.40 -0.92
N GLU A 152 -21.91 11.70 0.33
CA GLU A 152 -22.25 10.93 1.57
C GLU A 152 -21.48 9.68 2.08
N ASP A 153 -21.70 9.35 3.38
CA ASP A 153 -20.76 8.83 4.41
C ASP A 153 -20.05 7.47 4.21
N LYS A 154 -18.82 7.38 4.78
CA LYS A 154 -17.87 6.23 4.90
C LYS A 154 -17.65 5.40 3.62
N PRO A 155 -16.48 4.76 3.38
CA PRO A 155 -16.33 3.88 2.23
C PRO A 155 -17.29 2.69 2.40
N ARG A 156 -18.28 2.57 1.53
CA ARG A 156 -19.18 1.43 1.44
C ARG A 156 -18.82 0.65 0.19
N LEU A 157 -18.60 -0.65 0.35
CA LEU A 157 -18.39 -1.57 -0.76
C LEU A 157 -19.76 -2.04 -1.24
N PHE A 158 -20.18 -1.64 -2.44
CA PHE A 158 -21.35 -2.22 -3.08
C PHE A 158 -20.89 -3.33 -4.03
N LYS A 159 -21.50 -4.50 -3.88
CA LYS A 159 -21.27 -5.68 -4.72
C LYS A 159 -22.30 -5.67 -5.84
N ALA A 160 -21.86 -5.63 -7.10
CA ALA A 160 -22.72 -5.92 -8.23
C ALA A 160 -22.46 -7.36 -8.69
N GLY A 161 -23.53 -8.07 -9.04
CA GLY A 161 -23.54 -9.51 -9.39
C GLY A 161 -22.50 -9.93 -10.40
#